data_AF-A0A1B6NUC4-F1
#
_entry.id   AF-A0A1B6NUC4-F1
#
_cell.length_a   1.000
_cell.length_b   1.000
_cell.length_c   1.000
_cell.angle_alpha   90.00
_cell.angle_beta   90.00
_cell.angle_gamma   90.00
#
_symmetry.space_group_name_H-M   'P 1'
#
loop_
_entity.id
_entity.type
_entity.pdbx_description
1 polymer ?
#
loop_
_entity_poly.entity_id
_entity_poly.type
_entity_poly.pdbx_seq_one_letter_code
_entity_poly.pdbx_strand_id
1 'polypeptide(L)'
;DVKNDGEVLLNLVNSILSNFDWCDRLSIDLPVVPHGDLLKSVSDEDMAIIKERLETLRDNLQSAIDEPDAHEASKILRKSFGDDFPEVNKSDKAKKSIEAPYVSTGSSA
;
A
#
# COMPACT_ATOMS: atom_id res chain seq x y z
N ASP A 1 12.59 12.98 -6.37
CA ASP A 1 12.12 12.23 -5.20
C ASP A 1 11.01 11.30 -5.67
N VAL A 2 11.36 10.10 -6.14
CA VAL A 2 10.35 9.10 -6.52
C VAL A 2 9.99 8.43 -5.21
N LYS A 3 8.91 8.88 -4.57
CA LYS A 3 8.40 8.24 -3.36
C LYS A 3 8.09 6.79 -3.70
N ASN A 4 8.63 5.86 -2.91
CA ASN A 4 8.26 4.45 -3.00
C ASN A 4 6.81 4.33 -2.48
N ASP A 5 5.83 4.34 -3.38
CA ASP A 5 4.41 4.32 -3.02
C ASP A 5 4.04 3.13 -2.12
N GLY A 6 4.75 2.00 -2.25
CA GLY A 6 4.61 0.83 -1.38
C GLY A 6 4.99 1.14 0.07
N GLU A 7 6.12 1.81 0.30
CA GLU A 7 6.54 2.26 1.64
C GLU A 7 5.57 3.29 2.22
N VAL A 8 5.05 4.20 1.39
CA VAL A 8 4.06 5.19 1.84
C VAL A 8 2.79 4.50 2.34
N LEU A 9 2.30 3.50 1.60
CA LEU A 9 1.12 2.74 2.02
C LEU A 9 1.39 1.90 3.28
N LEU A 10 2.54 1.24 3.37
CA LEU A 10 2.93 0.51 4.58
C LEU A 10 2.97 1.44 5.81
N ASN A 11 3.56 2.63 5.66
CA ASN A 11 3.62 3.63 6.72
C ASN A 11 2.23 4.15 7.11
N LEU A 12 1.32 4.31 6.16
CA LEU A 12 -0.08 4.65 6.44
C LEU A 12 -0.75 3.55 7.27
N VAL A 13 -0.62 2.27 6.88
CA VAL A 13 -1.22 1.15 7.62
C VAL A 13 -0.63 1.05 9.04
N ASN A 14 0.69 1.20 9.18
CA ASN A 14 1.35 1.25 10.49
C ASN A 14 0.84 2.42 11.35
N SER A 15 0.61 3.58 10.72
CA SER A 15 0.04 4.74 11.41
C SER A 15 -1.37 4.44 11.91
N ILE A 16 -2.23 3.84 11.08
CA ILE A 16 -3.59 3.43 11.49
C ILE A 16 -3.52 2.44 12.66
N LEU A 17 -2.70 1.39 12.56
CA LEU A 17 -2.54 0.39 13.62
C LEU A 17 -2.03 0.98 14.93
N SER A 18 -1.17 2.01 14.87
CA SER A 18 -0.65 2.70 16.05
C SER A 18 -1.68 3.61 16.74
N ASN A 19 -2.81 3.90 16.08
CA ASN A 19 -3.91 4.70 16.67
C ASN A 19 -4.93 3.86 17.44
N PHE A 20 -4.81 2.53 17.43
CA PHE A 20 -5.62 1.68 18.30
C PHE A 20 -5.23 1.91 19.77
N ASP A 21 -6.23 2.04 20.64
CA ASP A 21 -6.01 2.21 22.06
C ASP A 21 -5.67 0.88 22.77
N TRP A 22 -5.50 0.93 24.09
CA TRP A 22 -5.18 -0.24 24.91
C TRP A 22 -6.32 -1.28 24.99
N CYS A 23 -7.53 -0.93 24.55
CA CYS A 23 -8.69 -1.81 24.41
C CYS A 23 -8.86 -2.33 22.98
N ASP A 24 -7.87 -2.15 22.10
CA ASP A 24 -7.96 -2.48 20.68
C ASP A 24 -9.11 -1.76 19.96
N ARG A 25 -9.40 -0.51 20.37
CA ARG A 25 -10.42 0.33 19.74
C ARG A 25 -9.79 1.47 18.94
N LEU A 26 -10.32 1.70 17.74
CA LEU A 26 -10.02 2.87 16.92
C LEU A 26 -11.18 3.87 17.02
N SER A 27 -10.86 5.14 17.27
CA SER A 27 -11.83 6.25 17.29
C SER A 27 -11.52 7.21 16.14
N ILE A 28 -12.54 7.62 15.40
CA ILE A 28 -12.39 8.59 14.31
C ILE A 28 -13.40 9.71 14.52
N ASP A 29 -12.91 10.85 14.98
CA ASP A 29 -13.75 12.03 15.20
C ASP A 29 -14.24 12.61 13.87
N LEU A 30 -15.55 12.76 13.72
CA LEU A 30 -16.12 13.42 12.57
C LEU A 30 -15.66 14.90 12.50
N PRO A 31 -15.38 15.44 11.31
CA PRO A 31 -14.92 16.82 11.17
C PRO A 31 -16.02 17.86 11.48
N VAL A 32 -17.27 17.41 11.59
CA VAL A 32 -18.44 18.24 11.89
C VAL A 32 -18.76 18.21 13.38
N VAL A 33 -19.04 19.38 13.96
CA VAL A 33 -19.53 19.51 15.33
C VAL A 33 -20.84 18.71 15.47
N PRO A 34 -20.99 17.83 16.47
CA PRO A 34 -20.26 17.76 17.73
C PRO A 34 -19.06 16.81 17.79
N HIS A 35 -18.43 16.45 16.67
CA HIS A 35 -17.27 15.53 16.60
C HIS A 35 -17.59 14.13 17.13
N GLY A 36 -18.74 13.57 16.76
CA GLY A 36 -19.05 12.19 17.11
C GLY A 36 -18.02 11.21 16.54
N ASP A 37 -17.73 10.14 17.27
CA ASP A 37 -16.89 9.05 16.77
C ASP A 37 -17.64 8.24 15.69
N LEU A 38 -17.06 8.20 14.49
CA LEU A 38 -17.57 7.46 13.34
C LEU A 38 -17.66 5.96 13.59
N LEU A 39 -16.74 5.39 14.38
CA LEU A 39 -16.64 3.96 14.64
C LEU A 39 -17.35 3.54 15.93
N LYS A 40 -18.07 4.46 16.58
CA LYS A 40 -18.77 4.20 17.84
C LYS A 40 -19.74 3.02 17.77
N SER A 41 -20.39 2.82 16.62
CA SER A 41 -21.39 1.76 16.41
C SER A 41 -20.78 0.39 16.04
N VAL A 42 -19.46 0.32 15.82
CA VAL A 42 -18.78 -0.93 15.54
C VAL A 42 -18.68 -1.75 16.83
N SER A 43 -19.06 -3.03 16.75
CA SER A 43 -18.95 -3.95 17.88
C SER A 43 -17.49 -4.28 18.18
N ASP A 44 -17.20 -4.75 19.39
CA ASP A 44 -15.82 -5.13 19.76
C ASP A 44 -15.32 -6.31 18.91
N GLU A 45 -16.22 -7.22 18.53
CA GLU A 45 -15.93 -8.35 17.63
C GLU A 45 -15.56 -7.85 16.22
N ASP A 46 -16.35 -6.93 15.66
CA ASP A 46 -16.07 -6.34 14.34
C ASP A 46 -14.79 -5.51 14.36
N MET A 47 -14.50 -4.80 15.47
CA MET A 47 -13.28 -4.02 15.64
C MET A 47 -12.04 -4.92 15.67
N ALA A 48 -12.12 -6.06 16.36
CA ALA A 48 -11.06 -7.06 16.35
C ALA A 48 -10.80 -7.61 14.93
N ILE A 49 -11.86 -7.87 14.16
CA ILE A 49 -11.74 -8.28 12.76
C ILE A 49 -11.09 -7.18 11.92
N ILE A 50 -11.48 -5.92 12.08
CA ILE A 50 -10.87 -4.78 11.36
C ILE A 50 -9.37 -4.72 11.66
N LYS A 51 -8.97 -4.84 12.92
CA LYS A 51 -7.56 -4.84 13.33
C LYS A 51 -6.80 -6.00 12.69
N GLU A 52 -7.32 -7.22 12.76
CA GLU A 52 -6.71 -8.40 12.15
C GLU A 52 -6.48 -8.22 10.64
N ARG A 53 -7.47 -7.63 9.93
CA ARG A 53 -7.37 -7.37 8.49
C ARG A 53 -6.30 -6.32 8.18
N LEU A 54 -6.17 -5.28 9.00
CA LEU A 54 -5.12 -4.27 8.85
C LEU A 54 -3.72 -4.84 9.15
N GLU A 55 -3.58 -5.71 10.14
CA GLU A 55 -2.33 -6.42 10.44
C GLU A 55 -1.93 -7.34 9.28
N THR A 56 -2.90 -8.10 8.75
CA THR A 56 -2.68 -8.96 7.57
C THR A 56 -2.23 -8.13 6.35
N LEU A 57 -2.86 -6.96 6.13
CA LEU A 57 -2.48 -6.06 5.05
C LEU A 57 -1.05 -5.53 5.24
N ARG A 58 -0.69 -5.10 6.45
CA ARG A 58 0.68 -4.67 6.80
C ARG A 58 1.70 -5.76 6.48
N ASP A 59 1.43 -6.99 6.91
CA ASP A 59 2.37 -8.10 6.75
C ASP A 59 2.56 -8.47 5.28
N ASN A 60 1.48 -8.45 4.50
CA ASN A 60 1.55 -8.64 3.05
C ASN A 60 2.30 -7.50 2.34
N LEU A 61 2.08 -6.25 2.74
CA LEU A 61 2.80 -5.09 2.18
C LEU A 61 4.30 -5.16 2.49
N GLN A 62 4.66 -5.46 3.74
CA GLN A 62 6.06 -5.64 4.13
C GLN A 62 6.71 -6.77 3.34
N SER A 63 6.04 -7.92 3.24
CA SER A 63 6.54 -9.07 2.46
C SER A 63 6.72 -8.74 0.98
N ALA A 64 5.84 -7.92 0.39
CA ALA A 64 5.95 -7.49 -1.01
C ALA A 64 7.09 -6.48 -1.23
N ILE A 65 7.37 -5.61 -0.25
CA ILE A 65 8.50 -4.67 -0.28
C ILE A 65 9.84 -5.41 -0.15
N ASP A 66 9.89 -6.43 0.71
CA ASP A 66 11.09 -7.23 0.95
C ASP A 66 11.38 -8.24 -0.17
N GLU A 67 10.40 -8.52 -1.05
CA GLU A 67 10.53 -9.43 -2.18
C GLU A 67 11.22 -8.76 -3.38
N PRO A 68 12.45 -9.19 -3.77
CA PRO A 68 13.16 -8.60 -4.90
C PRO A 68 12.54 -8.92 -6.26
N ASP A 69 11.74 -10.00 -6.38
CA ASP A 69 11.08 -10.34 -7.63
C ASP A 69 9.70 -9.68 -7.78
N ALA A 70 9.61 -8.71 -8.70
CA ALA A 70 8.38 -7.98 -8.98
C ALA A 70 7.15 -8.87 -9.31
N HIS A 71 7.34 -10.04 -9.92
CA HIS A 71 6.24 -10.96 -10.20
C HIS A 71 5.74 -11.62 -8.91
N GLU A 72 6.63 -12.13 -8.07
CA GLU A 72 6.24 -12.68 -6.76
C GLU A 72 5.70 -11.60 -5.80
N ALA A 73 6.28 -10.40 -5.79
CA ALA A 73 5.75 -9.25 -5.05
C ALA A 73 4.32 -8.91 -5.48
N SER A 74 4.04 -8.88 -6.80
CA SER A 74 2.69 -8.62 -7.32
C SER A 74 1.68 -9.68 -6.90
N LYS A 75 2.08 -10.96 -6.82
CA LYS A 75 1.23 -12.03 -6.30
C LYS A 75 0.93 -11.88 -4.81
N ILE A 76 1.90 -11.44 -4.01
CA ILE A 76 1.68 -11.16 -2.59
C ILE A 76 0.64 -10.04 -2.45
N LEU A 77 0.76 -8.96 -3.22
CA LEU A 77 -0.20 -7.85 -3.21
C LEU A 77 -1.61 -8.27 -3.65
N ARG A 78 -1.73 -9.16 -4.64
CA ARG A 78 -3.02 -9.74 -5.06
C ARG A 78 -3.76 -10.48 -3.95
N LYS A 79 -3.06 -11.00 -2.93
CA LYS A 79 -3.74 -11.59 -1.75
C LYS A 79 -4.57 -10.57 -0.97
N SER A 80 -4.15 -9.30 -0.99
CA SER A 80 -4.82 -8.22 -0.23
C SER A 80 -5.78 -7.41 -1.12
N PHE A 81 -5.39 -7.12 -2.36
CA PHE A 81 -6.18 -6.29 -3.28
C PHE A 81 -7.09 -7.08 -4.23
N GLY A 82 -6.92 -8.41 -4.29
CA GLY A 82 -7.67 -9.29 -5.17
C GLY A 82 -7.11 -9.34 -6.60
N ASP A 83 -7.86 -9.97 -7.48
CA ASP A 83 -7.46 -10.25 -8.87
C ASP A 83 -7.43 -9.01 -9.78
N ASP A 84 -8.02 -7.91 -9.33
CA ASP A 84 -7.99 -6.63 -10.05
C ASP A 84 -6.62 -5.95 -9.96
N PHE A 85 -5.80 -6.34 -8.97
CA PHE A 85 -4.44 -5.83 -8.84
C PHE A 85 -3.52 -6.42 -9.93
N PRO A 86 -2.76 -5.58 -10.67
CA PRO A 86 -2.00 -6.04 -11.82
C PRO A 86 -0.91 -7.03 -11.43
N GLU A 87 -0.83 -8.15 -12.17
CA GLU A 87 0.27 -9.11 -12.07
C GLU A 87 1.38 -8.73 -13.05
N VAL A 88 2.60 -8.61 -12.55
CA VAL A 88 3.77 -8.35 -13.39
C VAL A 88 4.20 -9.67 -13.99
N ASN A 89 4.02 -9.89 -15.30
CA ASN A 89 4.49 -11.12 -15.93
C ASN A 89 6.03 -11.16 -15.95
N LYS A 90 6.63 -12.35 -15.78
CA LYS A 90 8.09 -12.52 -15.78
C LYS A 90 8.78 -11.98 -17.05
N SER A 91 8.07 -11.84 -18.17
CA SER A 91 8.61 -11.28 -19.42
C SER A 91 8.72 -9.75 -19.43
N ASP A 92 8.08 -9.04 -18.51
CA ASP A 92 8.07 -7.58 -18.48
C ASP A 92 9.33 -6.98 -17.83
N LYS A 93 10.28 -7.81 -17.39
CA LYS A 93 11.65 -7.40 -17.01
C LYS A 93 12.55 -7.09 -18.23
N ALA A 94 11.99 -6.47 -19.26
CA ALA A 94 12.73 -5.88 -20.36
C ALA A 94 12.35 -4.42 -20.62
N LYS A 95 11.90 -3.67 -19.60
CA LYS A 95 12.13 -2.22 -19.61
C LYS A 95 13.54 -1.95 -19.09
N LYS A 96 14.52 -2.42 -19.88
CA LYS A 96 15.84 -1.82 -19.95
C LYS A 96 15.59 -0.31 -20.04
N SER A 97 16.15 0.47 -19.13
CA SER A 97 16.27 1.91 -19.27
C SER A 97 16.78 2.19 -20.68
N ILE A 98 15.87 2.57 -21.58
CA ILE A 98 16.25 3.26 -22.80
C ILE A 98 16.54 4.67 -22.30
N GLU A 99 17.72 4.86 -21.71
CA GLU A 99 18.42 6.13 -21.90
C GLU A 99 18.52 6.28 -23.42
N ALA A 100 17.63 7.08 -24.00
CA ALA A 100 17.79 7.47 -25.38
C ALA A 100 19.13 8.22 -25.44
N PRO A 101 20.13 7.74 -26.22
CA PRO A 101 21.32 8.55 -26.41
C PRO A 101 20.85 9.81 -27.13
N TYR A 102 21.07 10.96 -26.50
CA TYR A 102 20.89 12.26 -27.13
C TYR A 102 21.77 12.27 -28.39
N VAL A 103 21.14 12.26 -29.56
CA VAL A 103 21.82 12.45 -30.83
C VAL A 103 21.70 13.92 -31.19
N SER A 104 22.78 14.67 -30.94
CA SER A 104 22.95 16.03 -31.47
C SER A 104 23.17 15.95 -32.97
N THR A 105 22.13 16.22 -33.77
CA THR A 105 22.29 16.40 -35.22
C THR A 105 21.89 17.82 -35.58
N GLY A 106 22.80 18.76 -35.30
CA GLY A 106 22.81 20.06 -35.95
C GLY A 106 23.62 19.99 -37.24
N SER A 107 22.96 19.67 -38.36
CA SER A 107 23.51 19.96 -39.69
C SER A 107 22.41 20.10 -40.73
N SER A 108 22.20 21.34 -41.16
CA SER A 108 21.58 21.78 -42.41
C SER A 108 22.09 23.22 -42.58
N ALA A 109 23.13 23.41 -43.40
CA ALA A 109 23.12 23.71 -44.84
C ALA A 109 22.99 25.22 -45.08
#